data_AF-A0A4Z0V4F8-F1
#
_entry.id   AF-A0A4Z0V4F8-F1
#
_cell.length_a   1.000
_cell.length_b   1.000
_cell.length_c   1.000
_cell.angle_alpha   90.00
_cell.angle_beta   90.00
_cell.angle_gamma   90.00
#
_symmetry.space_group_name_H-M   'P 1'
#
loop_
_entity.id
_entity.type
_entity.pdbx_description
1 polymer ?
#
loop_
_entity_poly.entity_id
_entity_poly.type
_entity_poly.pdbx_seq_one_letter_code
_entity_poly.pdbx_strand_id
1 'polypeptide(L)'
;MKKCTKTAGQPATIKIGERSLPCRVTMGAMVRYKRQTGRDISSLDTSDIEGMVLFLWCCVVSACRADGVEFTMDFEEFGDRLEPADLTGFYEGMHNAVPTEEKKTVGTPAI
;
A
#
# COMPACT_ATOMS: atom_id res chain seq x y z
N MET A 1 21.97 -20.26 -1.13
CA MET A 1 21.40 -18.97 -1.56
C MET A 1 20.30 -18.58 -0.57
N LYS A 2 20.38 -17.37 -0.01
CA LYS A 2 19.68 -16.96 1.22
C LYS A 2 18.18 -16.80 0.95
N LYS A 3 17.34 -17.71 1.46
CA LYS A 3 15.91 -17.46 1.60
C LYS A 3 15.75 -16.49 2.78
N CYS A 4 15.65 -15.20 2.47
CA CYS A 4 15.27 -14.21 3.48
C CYS A 4 13.82 -14.49 3.86
N THR A 5 13.64 -15.17 4.99
CA THR A 5 12.35 -15.42 5.62
C THR A 5 11.71 -14.08 5.94
N LYS A 6 10.56 -13.80 5.33
CA LYS A 6 9.76 -12.59 5.52
C LYS A 6 9.20 -12.60 6.96
N THR A 7 9.96 -12.04 7.90
CA THR A 7 9.55 -11.90 9.31
C THR A 7 8.54 -10.77 9.43
N ALA A 8 7.41 -11.04 10.08
CA ALA A 8 6.46 -10.03 10.51
C ALA A 8 7.19 -8.92 11.28
N GLY A 9 7.23 -7.70 10.73
CA GLY A 9 7.87 -6.54 11.36
C GLY A 9 8.86 -5.73 10.53
N GLN A 10 9.14 -6.06 9.27
CA GLN A 10 9.88 -5.13 8.40
C GLN A 10 8.97 -4.02 7.86
N PRO A 11 9.39 -2.74 7.87
CA PRO A 11 8.66 -1.67 7.20
C PRO A 11 8.66 -1.98 5.70
N ALA A 12 7.49 -2.19 5.10
CA ALA A 12 7.39 -2.36 3.66
C ALA A 12 7.89 -1.06 3.02
N THR A 13 8.97 -1.11 2.26
CA THR A 13 9.45 0.05 1.50
C THR A 13 8.84 0.02 0.12
N ILE A 14 8.41 1.16 -0.40
CA ILE A 14 7.93 1.32 -1.78
C ILE A 14 8.91 2.15 -2.59
N LYS A 15 9.05 1.85 -3.88
CA LYS A 15 9.86 2.62 -4.81
C LYS A 15 9.00 3.72 -5.43
N ILE A 16 9.47 4.96 -5.38
CA ILE A 16 8.83 6.14 -5.98
C ILE A 16 9.91 6.85 -6.80
N GLY A 17 9.88 6.68 -8.11
CA GLY A 17 10.96 7.06 -9.02
C GLY A 17 12.28 6.40 -8.62
N GLU A 18 13.29 7.21 -8.30
CA GLU A 18 14.61 6.72 -7.87
C GLU A 18 14.74 6.55 -6.34
N ARG A 19 13.70 6.88 -5.57
CA ARG A 19 13.74 6.84 -4.10
C ARG A 19 13.02 5.60 -3.57
N SER A 20 13.57 5.00 -2.51
CA SER A 20 12.87 3.98 -1.71
C SER A 20 12.42 4.61 -0.40
N LEU A 21 11.11 4.58 -0.14
CA LEU A 21 10.48 5.25 0.99
C LEU A 21 9.74 4.24 1.88
N PRO A 22 9.67 4.47 3.20
CA PRO A 22 8.86 3.64 4.07
C PRO A 22 7.37 3.79 3.70
N CYS A 23 6.68 2.65 3.59
CA CYS A 23 5.26 2.58 3.28
C CYS A 23 4.60 1.58 4.22
N ARG A 24 3.65 2.06 5.03
CA ARG A 24 2.84 1.16 5.87
C ARG A 24 1.47 1.77 6.07
N VAL A 25 0.48 0.89 6.15
CA VAL A 25 -0.86 1.28 6.55
C VAL A 25 -0.82 1.64 8.03
N THR A 26 -1.00 2.92 8.35
CA THR A 26 -1.10 3.43 9.71
C THR A 26 -2.47 4.06 9.93
N MET A 27 -2.91 4.17 11.17
CA MET A 27 -4.12 4.94 11.52
C MET A 27 -4.01 6.40 11.03
N GLY A 28 -2.80 6.99 11.03
CA GLY A 28 -2.56 8.33 10.52
C GLY A 28 -2.80 8.46 9.00
N ALA A 29 -2.44 7.43 8.23
CA ALA A 29 -2.74 7.36 6.80
C ALA A 29 -4.25 7.30 6.56
N MET A 30 -4.97 6.49 7.35
CA MET A 30 -6.42 6.35 7.23
C MET A 30 -7.16 7.66 7.53
N VAL A 31 -6.79 8.33 8.61
CA VAL A 31 -7.38 9.62 8.98
C VAL A 31 -7.07 10.69 7.94
N ARG A 32 -5.86 10.70 7.37
CA ARG A 32 -5.50 11.65 6.31
C ARG A 32 -6.36 11.46 5.06
N TYR A 33 -6.47 10.21 4.59
CA TYR A 33 -7.30 9.89 3.42
C TYR A 33 -8.76 10.32 3.62
N LYS A 34 -9.34 10.01 4.80
CA LYS A 34 -10.69 10.42 5.15
C LYS A 34 -10.89 11.93 5.17
N ARG A 35 -9.91 12.68 5.69
CA ARG A 35 -9.97 14.16 5.71
C ARG A 35 -9.88 14.78 4.32
N GLN A 36 -9.17 14.13 3.40
CA GLN A 36 -8.92 14.66 2.07
C GLN A 36 -10.06 14.36 1.09
N THR A 37 -10.70 13.19 1.23
CA THR A 37 -11.76 12.74 0.32
C THR A 37 -13.17 12.82 0.91
N GLY A 38 -13.30 12.95 2.23
CA GLY A 38 -14.57 12.79 2.95
C GLY A 38 -15.08 11.34 3.01
N ARG A 39 -14.31 10.37 2.48
CA ARG A 39 -14.71 8.97 2.32
C ARG A 39 -13.77 8.03 3.10
N ASP A 40 -14.30 6.91 3.56
CA ASP A 40 -13.50 5.87 4.23
C ASP A 40 -12.78 4.97 3.22
N ILE A 41 -11.66 4.37 3.63
CA ILE A 41 -10.88 3.46 2.76
C ILE A 41 -11.71 2.23 2.34
N SER A 42 -12.71 1.84 3.13
CA SER A 42 -13.65 0.78 2.77
C SER A 42 -14.47 1.08 1.52
N SER A 43 -14.56 2.35 1.11
CA SER A 43 -15.24 2.77 -0.13
C SER A 43 -14.30 2.87 -1.33
N LEU A 44 -13.03 2.52 -1.15
CA LEU A 44 -11.99 2.64 -2.17
C LEU A 44 -12.08 1.43 -3.12
N ASP A 45 -12.41 1.70 -4.39
CA ASP A 45 -12.53 0.70 -5.44
C ASP A 45 -11.24 0.61 -6.26
N THR A 46 -10.97 -0.55 -6.84
CA THR A 46 -9.92 -0.77 -7.84
C THR A 46 -10.05 0.09 -9.11
N SER A 47 -11.26 0.59 -9.42
CA SER A 47 -11.46 1.54 -10.51
C SER A 47 -11.17 3.00 -10.13
N ASP A 48 -11.08 3.33 -8.82
CA ASP A 48 -10.79 4.68 -8.33
C ASP A 48 -9.28 4.90 -8.23
N ILE A 49 -8.63 5.06 -9.39
CA ILE A 49 -7.16 5.20 -9.47
C ILE A 49 -6.67 6.40 -8.65
N GLU A 50 -7.37 7.54 -8.71
CA GLU A 50 -7.02 8.72 -7.93
C GLU A 50 -7.09 8.43 -6.42
N GLY A 51 -8.17 7.78 -5.96
CA GLY A 51 -8.30 7.30 -4.59
C GLY A 51 -7.18 6.33 -4.19
N MET A 52 -6.81 5.42 -5.10
CA MET A 52 -5.74 4.45 -4.85
C MET A 52 -4.38 5.10 -4.66
N VAL A 53 -4.01 6.00 -5.58
CA VAL A 53 -2.75 6.73 -5.50
C VAL A 53 -2.74 7.65 -4.28
N LEU A 54 -3.86 8.29 -3.96
CA LEU A 54 -3.99 9.17 -2.81
C LEU A 54 -3.83 8.43 -1.49
N PHE A 55 -4.43 7.24 -1.37
CA PHE A 55 -4.30 6.43 -0.18
C PHE A 55 -2.86 5.94 0.01
N LEU A 56 -2.20 5.52 -1.06
CA LEU A 56 -0.80 5.14 -1.02
C LEU A 56 0.10 6.31 -0.61
N TRP A 57 -0.10 7.49 -1.19
CA TRP A 57 0.59 8.73 -0.78
C TRP A 57 0.39 9.01 0.72
N CYS A 58 -0.84 8.88 1.22
CA CYS A 58 -1.14 9.03 2.65
C CYS A 58 -0.36 8.05 3.53
N CYS A 59 -0.17 6.81 3.07
CA CYS A 59 0.62 5.78 3.75
C CYS A 59 2.10 6.17 3.82
N VAL A 60 2.68 6.61 2.70
CA VAL A 60 4.08 7.05 2.64
C VAL A 60 4.30 8.28 3.52
N VAL A 61 3.47 9.32 3.41
CA VAL A 61 3.56 10.53 4.24
C VAL A 61 3.49 10.19 5.73
N SER A 62 2.55 9.30 6.13
CA SER A 62 2.43 8.92 7.53
C SER A 62 3.60 8.08 8.02
N ALA A 63 4.12 7.19 7.18
CA ALA A 63 5.25 6.33 7.51
C ALA A 63 6.54 7.15 7.63
N CYS A 64 6.82 8.01 6.66
CA CYS A 64 7.95 8.94 6.68
C CYS A 64 7.93 9.82 7.93
N ARG A 65 6.77 10.41 8.28
CA ARG A 65 6.64 11.23 9.49
C ARG A 65 6.92 10.44 10.78
N ALA A 66 6.49 9.18 10.84
CA ALA A 66 6.70 8.35 12.02
C ALA A 66 8.13 7.82 12.13
N ASP A 67 8.84 7.66 11.00
CA ASP A 67 10.23 7.19 10.95
C ASP A 67 11.25 8.35 10.89
N GLY A 68 10.80 9.61 10.86
CA GLY A 68 11.67 10.77 10.73
C GLY A 68 12.34 10.91 9.35
N VAL A 69 11.79 10.26 8.32
CA VAL A 69 12.29 10.36 6.94
C VAL A 69 11.72 11.63 6.30
N GLU A 70 12.58 12.43 5.68
CA GLU A 70 12.18 13.62 4.96
C GLU A 70 11.37 13.25 3.70
N PHE A 71 10.17 13.81 3.59
CA PHE A 71 9.27 13.64 2.45
C PHE A 71 8.76 14.99 2.00
N THR A 72 9.23 15.47 0.85
CA THR A 72 8.93 16.81 0.30
C THR A 72 8.01 16.79 -0.91
N MET A 73 7.72 15.60 -1.45
CA MET A 73 6.90 15.46 -2.66
C MET A 73 5.42 15.74 -2.33
N ASP A 74 4.78 16.58 -3.14
CA ASP A 74 3.32 16.72 -3.09
C ASP A 74 2.62 15.51 -3.75
N PHE A 75 1.30 15.57 -3.85
CA PHE A 75 0.52 14.47 -4.43
C PHE A 75 0.76 14.31 -5.93
N GLU A 76 0.89 15.41 -6.67
CA GLU A 76 1.11 15.40 -8.12
C GLU A 76 2.50 14.84 -8.44
N GLU A 77 3.54 15.37 -7.78
CA GLU A 77 4.92 14.92 -7.94
C GLU A 77 5.11 13.45 -7.51
N PHE A 78 4.33 12.99 -6.52
CA PHE A 78 4.30 11.59 -6.14
C PHE A 78 3.65 10.72 -7.22
N GLY A 79 2.50 11.15 -7.76
CA GLY A 79 1.79 10.45 -8.83
C GLY A 79 2.63 10.31 -10.09
N ASP A 80 3.34 11.37 -10.48
CA ASP A 80 4.21 11.39 -11.66
C ASP A 80 5.41 10.42 -11.56
N ARG A 81 5.81 10.07 -10.34
CA ARG A 81 6.95 9.17 -10.06
C ARG A 81 6.55 7.77 -9.64
N LEU A 82 5.27 7.53 -9.40
CA LEU A 82 4.76 6.23 -8.99
C LEU A 82 4.57 5.35 -10.23
N GLU A 83 5.25 4.21 -10.26
CA GLU A 83 5.00 3.23 -11.32
C GLU A 83 3.73 2.42 -11.01
N PRO A 84 2.93 2.07 -12.04
CA PRO A 84 1.72 1.24 -11.85
C PRO A 84 2.01 -0.09 -11.15
N ALA A 85 3.18 -0.69 -11.42
CA ALA A 85 3.59 -1.95 -10.81
C ALA A 85 3.80 -1.83 -9.29
N ASP A 86 4.37 -0.71 -8.82
CA ASP A 86 4.56 -0.44 -7.39
C ASP A 86 3.22 -0.22 -6.67
N LEU A 87 2.26 0.46 -7.33
CA LEU A 87 0.90 0.63 -6.84
C LEU A 87 0.20 -0.74 -6.71
N THR A 88 0.18 -1.54 -7.77
CA THR A 88 -0.45 -2.87 -7.75
C THR A 88 0.18 -3.76 -6.67
N GLY A 89 1.52 -3.80 -6.57
CA GLY A 89 2.22 -4.60 -5.57
C GLY A 89 1.88 -4.19 -4.13
N PHE A 90 1.68 -2.90 -3.87
CA PHE A 90 1.21 -2.43 -2.57
C PHE A 90 -0.19 -2.97 -2.24
N TYR A 91 -1.13 -2.87 -3.16
CA TYR A 91 -2.51 -3.32 -2.94
C TYR A 91 -2.65 -4.83 -2.82
N GLU A 92 -1.89 -5.60 -3.61
CA GLU A 92 -1.77 -7.05 -3.45
C GLU A 92 -1.20 -7.40 -2.06
N GLY A 93 -0.18 -6.66 -1.60
CA GLY A 93 0.39 -6.83 -0.27
C GLY A 93 -0.61 -6.52 0.85
N MET A 94 -1.45 -5.50 0.67
CA MET A 94 -2.50 -5.13 1.62
C MET A 94 -3.61 -6.18 1.67
N HIS A 95 -4.08 -6.66 0.51
CA HIS A 95 -5.10 -7.72 0.44
C HIS A 95 -4.64 -9.01 1.11
N ASN A 96 -3.36 -9.37 0.95
CA ASN A 96 -2.77 -10.56 1.57
C ASN A 96 -2.44 -10.40 3.07
N ALA A 97 -2.47 -9.18 3.61
CA ALA A 97 -2.22 -8.89 5.03
C ALA A 97 -3.51 -8.85 5.88
N VAL A 98 -4.67 -8.80 5.24
CA VAL A 98 -5.97 -9.07 5.89
C VAL A 98 -6.22 -10.58 5.78
N PRO A 99 -6.46 -11.32 6.88
CA PRO A 99 -6.81 -12.73 6.77
C PRO A 99 -8.17 -12.85 6.10
N THR A 100 -8.18 -13.12 4.80
CA THR A 100 -9.32 -13.76 4.16
C THR A 100 -9.23 -15.26 4.45
N GLU A 101 -9.99 -15.73 5.43
CA GLU A 101 -10.64 -17.04 5.24
C GLU A 101 -11.47 -16.89 3.95
N GLU A 102 -11.37 -17.72 2.92
CA GLU A 102 -11.34 -19.17 2.92
C GLU A 102 -10.53 -19.77 1.74
N LYS A 103 -9.83 -20.88 2.02
CA LYS A 103 -9.48 -21.90 1.03
C LYS A 103 -10.75 -22.56 0.48
N LYS A 104 -10.87 -22.70 -0.84
CA LYS A 104 -11.38 -23.96 -1.40
C LYS A 104 -10.73 -24.30 -2.74
N THR A 105 -9.60 -25.01 -2.66
CA THR A 105 -9.17 -25.89 -3.74
C THR A 105 -10.19 -27.02 -3.83
N VAL A 106 -11.10 -26.99 -4.80
CA VAL A 106 -11.85 -28.20 -5.17
C VAL A 106 -10.95 -29.01 -6.09
N GLY A 107 -10.36 -30.07 -5.53
CA GLY A 107 -9.71 -31.10 -6.32
C GLY A 107 -10.78 -31.85 -7.12
N THR A 108 -10.56 -31.98 -8.41
CA THR A 108 -11.28 -32.94 -9.26
C THR A 108 -10.81 -34.35 -8.91
N PRO A 109 -11.68 -35.29 -8.50
CA PRO A 109 -11.42 -36.70 -8.69
C PRO A 109 -11.95 -37.10 -10.07
N ALA A 110 -11.05 -37.58 -10.92
CA ALA A 110 -11.38 -38.30 -12.13
C ALA A 110 -12.17 -39.58 -11.78
N ILE A 111 -13.22 -39.85 -12.57
CA ILE A 111 -13.81 -41.17 -12.75
C ILE A 111 -13.58 -41.58 -14.19
#